data_AF-A0A3Q3EGD0-F1
#
_entry.id   AF-A0A3Q3EGD0-F1
#
_cell.length_a   1.000
_cell.length_b   1.000
_cell.length_c   1.000
_cell.angle_alpha   90.00
_cell.angle_beta   90.00
_cell.angle_gamma   90.00
#
_symmetry.space_group_name_H-M   'P 1'
#
loop_
_entity.id
_entity.type
_entity.pdbx_description
1 polymer ?
#
loop_
_entity_poly.entity_id
_entity_poly.type
_entity_poly.pdbx_seq_one_letter_code
_entity_poly.pdbx_strand_id
1 'polypeptide(L)' 'LFGIETPTSVELTGLRKYFNSYTLQGRRNVNHALHIHACAILQQTWTMLPRARITELFCPSECS' A
#
# COMPACT_ATOMS: atom_id res chain seq x y z
N LEU A 1 -17.56 0.88 -15.84
CA LEU A 1 -16.22 0.27 -15.76
C LEU A 1 -15.99 -0.54 -17.04
N PHE A 2 -15.31 0.06 -18.01
CA PHE A 2 -14.64 -0.53 -19.19
C PHE A 2 -15.10 -1.84 -19.84
N GLY A 3 -16.40 -2.14 -19.98
CA GLY A 3 -16.87 -3.22 -20.89
C GLY A 3 -16.30 -4.63 -20.63
N ILE A 4 -15.64 -4.84 -19.50
CA ILE A 4 -15.13 -6.13 -19.05
C ILE A 4 -16.23 -6.70 -18.17
N GLU A 5 -16.82 -7.82 -18.61
CA GLU A 5 -17.81 -8.52 -17.82
C GLU A 5 -17.23 -8.85 -16.44
N THR A 6 -18.02 -8.60 -15.40
CA THR A 6 -17.60 -8.95 -14.04
C THR A 6 -17.41 -10.46 -13.98
N PRO A 7 -16.20 -10.96 -13.68
CA PRO A 7 -15.96 -12.39 -13.62
C PRO A 7 -16.91 -13.01 -12.61
N THR A 8 -17.48 -14.14 -12.96
CA THR A 8 -18.37 -14.89 -12.09
C THR A 8 -17.62 -15.30 -10.82
N SER A 9 -18.34 -15.41 -9.69
CA SER A 9 -17.75 -15.78 -8.40
C SER A 9 -16.93 -17.08 -8.45
N VAL A 10 -17.25 -17.97 -9.41
CA VAL A 10 -16.58 -19.24 -9.65
C VAL A 10 -15.20 -19.05 -10.32
N GLU A 11 -15.00 -17.99 -11.10
CA GLU A 11 -13.73 -17.68 -11.77
C GLU A 11 -12.73 -16.99 -10.84
N LEU A 12 -13.22 -16.40 -9.75
CA LEU A 12 -12.41 -15.79 -8.70
C LEU A 12 -11.97 -16.85 -7.67
N THR A 13 -10.92 -17.60 -7.99
CA THR A 13 -10.34 -18.63 -7.12
C THR A 13 -9.04 -18.17 -6.43
N GLY A 14 -8.70 -18.83 -5.31
CA GLY A 14 -7.46 -18.58 -4.56
C GLY A 14 -7.30 -17.12 -4.10
N LEU A 15 -6.12 -16.55 -4.28
CA LEU A 15 -5.81 -15.18 -3.87
C LEU A 15 -6.64 -14.13 -4.64
N ARG A 16 -7.02 -14.41 -5.89
CA ARG A 16 -7.83 -13.49 -6.71
C ARG A 16 -9.25 -13.30 -6.14
N LYS A 17 -9.76 -14.28 -5.40
CA LYS A 17 -11.02 -14.15 -4.65
C LYS A 17 -10.97 -13.04 -3.62
N TYR A 18 -9.84 -12.92 -2.94
CA TYR A 18 -9.66 -11.95 -1.84
C TYR A 18 -9.08 -10.63 -2.33
N PHE A 19 -8.29 -10.64 -3.40
CA PHE A 19 -7.67 -9.45 -3.99
C PHE A 19 -8.17 -9.24 -5.41
N ASN A 20 -9.22 -8.46 -5.55
CA ASN A 20 -9.77 -8.08 -6.85
C ASN A 20 -10.39 -6.68 -6.79
N SER A 21 -10.46 -6.02 -7.94
CA SER A 21 -11.11 -4.71 -8.08
C SER A 21 -12.62 -4.81 -8.31
N TYR A 22 -13.13 -5.99 -8.64
CA TYR A 22 -14.52 -6.22 -9.05
C TYR A 22 -15.51 -6.21 -7.88
N THR A 23 -15.14 -6.82 -6.75
CA THR A 23 -15.99 -6.89 -5.56
C THR A 23 -15.63 -5.81 -4.53
N LEU A 24 -16.59 -5.41 -3.70
CA LEU A 24 -16.32 -4.47 -2.60
C LEU A 24 -15.33 -5.05 -1.59
N GLN A 25 -15.45 -6.34 -1.27
CA GLN A 25 -14.55 -7.04 -0.35
C GLN A 25 -13.13 -7.12 -0.92
N GLY A 26 -12.99 -7.45 -2.20
CA GLY A 26 -11.71 -7.47 -2.89
C GLY A 26 -10.99 -6.12 -2.82
N ARG A 27 -11.71 -5.03 -3.09
CA ARG A 27 -11.15 -3.67 -3.05
C ARG A 27 -10.69 -3.26 -1.65
N ARG A 28 -11.46 -3.62 -0.61
CA ARG A 28 -11.07 -3.36 0.79
C ARG A 28 -9.79 -4.10 1.15
N ASN A 29 -9.67 -5.36 0.74
CA ASN A 29 -8.49 -6.16 1.02
C ASN A 29 -7.25 -5.62 0.29
N VAL A 30 -7.38 -5.22 -0.98
CA VAL A 30 -6.27 -4.59 -1.73
C VAL A 30 -5.82 -3.30 -1.05
N ASN A 31 -6.75 -2.42 -0.67
CA ASN A 31 -6.41 -1.17 0.01
C ASN A 31 -5.75 -1.42 1.36
N HIS A 32 -6.25 -2.38 2.14
CA HIS A 32 -5.69 -2.71 3.44
C HIS A 32 -4.29 -3.30 3.33
N ALA A 33 -4.08 -4.23 2.38
CA ALA A 33 -2.75 -4.79 2.11
C ALA A 33 -1.76 -3.70 1.67
N LEU A 34 -2.17 -2.81 0.76
CA LEU A 34 -1.32 -1.69 0.32
C LEU A 34 -0.96 -0.78 1.49
N HIS A 35 -1.92 -0.45 2.35
CA HIS A 35 -1.68 0.40 3.51
C HIS A 35 -0.67 -0.22 4.48
N ILE A 36 -0.86 -1.50 4.83
CA ILE A 36 0.07 -2.23 5.70
C ILE A 36 1.46 -2.28 5.07
N HIS A 37 1.54 -2.57 3.77
CA HIS A 37 2.83 -2.69 3.08
C HIS A 37 3.56 -1.34 3.00
N ALA A 38 2.84 -0.25 2.74
CA ALA A 38 3.40 1.10 2.75
C ALA A 38 3.89 1.49 4.15
N CYS A 39 3.10 1.24 5.20
CA CYS A 39 3.52 1.46 6.59
C CYS A 39 4.76 0.63 6.95
N ALA A 40 4.80 -0.64 6.55
CA ALA A 40 5.95 -1.50 6.81
C ALA A 40 7.22 -0.98 6.11
N ILE A 41 7.12 -0.58 4.83
CA ILE A 41 8.24 0.00 4.09
C ILE A 41 8.72 1.29 4.75
N LEU A 42 7.79 2.19 5.10
CA LEU A 42 8.13 3.43 5.81
C LEU A 42 8.80 3.12 7.16
N GLN A 43 8.25 2.22 7.96
CA GLN A 43 8.85 1.83 9.23
C GLN A 43 10.27 1.25 9.04
N GLN A 44 10.46 0.41 8.02
CA GLN A 44 11.76 -0.17 7.71
C GLN A 44 12.77 0.91 7.27
N THR A 45 12.36 1.85 6.43
CA THR A 45 13.25 2.95 6.02
C THR A 45 13.56 3.89 7.16
N TRP A 46 12.58 4.24 8.00
CA TRP A 46 12.78 5.07 9.21
C TRP A 46 13.72 4.40 10.22
N THR A 47 13.67 3.07 10.36
CA THR A 47 14.54 2.33 11.29
C THR A 47 15.94 2.07 10.73
N MET A 48 16.08 1.95 9.42
CA MET A 48 17.37 1.74 8.73
C MET A 48 18.07 3.06 8.36
N LEU A 49 17.41 4.21 8.49
CA LEU A 49 18.00 5.53 8.27
C LEU A 49 18.98 5.85 9.42
N PRO A 50 20.26 6.14 9.13
CA PRO A 50 21.17 6.62 10.17
C PRO A 50 20.62 7.92 10.74
N ARG A 51 20.60 8.02 12.08
CA ARG A 51 20.01 9.13 12.86
C ARG A 51 20.44 10.53 12.40
N ALA A 52 21.60 10.64 11.74
CA ALA A 52 22.13 11.87 11.15
C ALA A 52 21.32 12.41 9.94
N ARG A 53 20.66 11.54 9.15
CA ARG A 53 19.86 11.97 7.98
C ARG A 53 18.43 12.40 8.36
N ILE A 54 17.97 12.01 9.55
CA ILE A 54 16.66 12.43 10.10
C ILE A 54 16.70 13.91 10.50
N THR A 55 17.82 14.38 11.05
CA THR A 55 18.01 15.79 11.43
C THR A 55 18.03 16.73 10.22
N GLU A 56 18.53 16.31 9.06
CA GLU A 56 18.55 17.16 7.85
C GLU A 56 17.20 17.31 7.16
N LEU A 57 16.29 16.33 7.32
CA LEU A 57 14.91 16.42 6.83
C LEU A 57 14.01 17.27 7.74
N PHE A 58 14.36 17.40 9.02
CA PHE A 58 13.60 18.17 10.03
C PHE A 58 14.19 19.56 10.34
N CYS A 59 15.44 19.84 9.97
CA CYS A 59 15.97 21.20 9.90
C CYS A 59 15.83 21.69 8.45
N PRO A 60 14.76 22.44 8.10
CA PRO A 60 14.84 23.28 6.92
C PRO A 60 16.06 24.18 7.10
N SER A 61 16.84 24.30 6.06
CA SER A 61 18.06 25.10 5.97
C SER A 61 17.77 26.60 6.07
N GLU A 62 17.25 27.06 7.20
CA GLU A 62 17.12 28.45 7.60
C GLU A 62 17.77 28.64 8.98
N CYS A 63 19.07 28.43 9.03
CA CYS A 63 19.95 28.94 10.09
C CYS A 63 21.25 29.40 9.44
N SER A 64 21.17 30.44 8.60
CA SER A 64 22.14 31.54 8.55
C SER A 64 21.68 32.64 7.62
#